data_AF-A0A6B9YRJ3-F1
#
_entry.id   AF-A0A6B9YRJ3-F1
#
_cell.length_a   1.000
_cell.length_b   1.000
_cell.length_c   1.000
_cell.angle_alpha   90.00
_cell.angle_beta   90.00
_cell.angle_gamma   90.00
#
_symmetry.space_group_name_H-M   'P 1'
#
loop_
_entity.id
_entity.type
_entity.pdbx_description
1 polymer ?
#
loop_
_entity_poly.entity_id
_entity_poly.type
_entity_poly.pdbx_seq_one_letter_code
_entity_poly.pdbx_strand_id
1 'polypeptide(L)'
;MQKWLAPVGRILYAIGLGSIGLMHFFYLNFPWVVIPDFPGWLPFRLLWIFVIGLALMVAGVCILFNLKGRQVAAWTGVGLLTLVVVAHVPNQLRGQYAAVLGAWTNTLKEMSLAGGAWIAALSLADDDSRLPAWLERSLPAGRYMFGTMLAIFGFDHFLYPQFVASLIPSWIGAQMFWTYFAGSALIAGGLGIMVRRVAKPASLLTGVMIFLWVPMLHIPRAIVDPYTNVGNEWASVWEALAFSGMAWMLTVIEQQQ
;
A
#
# COMPACT_ATOMS: atom_id res chain seq x y z
N MET A 1 -21.61 9.51 11.83
CA MET A 1 -20.50 8.56 11.56
C MET A 1 -19.19 9.22 11.99
N GLN A 2 -18.27 8.45 12.54
CA GLN A 2 -17.26 9.00 13.45
C GLN A 2 -16.06 9.61 12.72
N LYS A 3 -15.83 10.92 12.91
CA LYS A 3 -14.70 11.68 12.34
C LYS A 3 -13.31 11.12 12.71
N TRP A 4 -13.22 10.22 13.70
CA TRP A 4 -11.96 9.62 14.13
C TRP A 4 -11.37 8.61 13.14
N LEU A 5 -12.14 8.09 12.18
CA LEU A 5 -11.66 7.12 11.19
C LEU A 5 -10.54 7.68 10.31
N ALA A 6 -10.59 8.97 9.93
CA ALA A 6 -9.54 9.59 9.13
C ALA A 6 -8.21 9.73 9.89
N PRO A 7 -8.18 10.28 11.14
CA PRO A 7 -6.98 10.24 11.98
C PRO A 7 -6.42 8.83 12.19
N VAL A 8 -7.26 7.84 12.50
CA VAL A 8 -6.80 6.45 12.66
C VAL A 8 -6.22 5.92 11.35
N GLY A 9 -6.91 6.11 10.24
CA GLY A 9 -6.42 5.67 8.93
C GLY A 9 -5.08 6.31 8.55
N ARG A 10 -4.89 7.59 8.86
CA ARG A 10 -3.59 8.27 8.70
C ARG A 10 -2.50 7.66 9.55
N ILE A 11 -2.78 7.37 10.82
CA ILE A 11 -1.81 6.74 11.73
C ILE A 11 -1.36 5.39 11.17
N LEU A 12 -2.30 4.55 10.73
CA LEU A 12 -1.98 3.24 10.15
C LEU A 12 -1.14 3.36 8.87
N TYR A 13 -1.50 4.28 7.97
CA TYR A 13 -0.73 4.56 6.76
C TYR A 13 0.68 5.06 7.08
N ALA A 14 0.80 6.03 7.98
CA ALA A 14 2.07 6.62 8.37
C ALA A 14 3.01 5.60 9.05
N ILE A 15 2.47 4.74 9.92
CA ILE A 15 3.23 3.66 10.55
C ILE A 15 3.67 2.64 9.49
N GLY A 16 2.77 2.18 8.61
CA GLY A 16 3.12 1.24 7.56
C GLY A 16 4.25 1.77 6.66
N LEU A 17 4.10 3.00 6.16
CA LEU A 17 5.11 3.66 5.33
C LEU A 17 6.45 3.85 6.06
N GLY A 18 6.40 4.34 7.31
CA GLY A 18 7.60 4.58 8.11
C GLY A 18 8.34 3.28 8.45
N SER A 19 7.61 2.20 8.74
CA SER A 19 8.17 0.88 9.00
C SER A 19 8.80 0.25 7.74
N ILE A 20 8.22 0.43 6.55
CA ILE A 20 8.88 0.04 5.29
C ILE A 20 10.19 0.82 5.11
N GLY A 21 10.23 2.10 5.48
CA GLY A 21 11.47 2.88 5.56
C GLY A 21 12.49 2.25 6.51
N LEU A 22 12.05 1.90 7.72
CA LEU A 22 12.90 1.27 8.75
C LEU A 22 13.51 -0.07 8.28
N MET A 23 12.78 -0.86 7.50
CA MET A 23 13.26 -2.13 6.96
C MET A 23 14.59 -1.99 6.18
N HIS A 24 14.81 -0.86 5.50
CA HIS A 24 16.04 -0.61 4.74
C HIS A 24 17.29 -0.67 5.64
N PHE A 25 17.18 -0.20 6.88
CA PHE A 25 18.27 -0.20 7.85
C PHE A 25 18.48 -1.58 8.48
N PHE A 26 17.41 -2.32 8.67
CA PHE A 26 17.47 -3.65 9.29
C PHE A 26 18.03 -4.71 8.34
N TYR A 27 17.55 -4.75 7.09
CA TYR A 27 17.99 -5.73 6.10
C TYR A 27 19.20 -5.27 5.27
N LEU A 28 19.61 -4.00 5.39
CA LEU A 28 20.68 -3.38 4.60
C LEU A 28 20.50 -3.63 3.10
N ASN A 29 19.24 -3.60 2.66
CA ASN A 29 18.81 -3.95 1.32
C ASN A 29 17.47 -3.27 1.01
N PHE A 30 17.09 -3.20 -0.27
CA PHE A 30 15.79 -2.68 -0.68
C PHE A 30 14.72 -3.77 -0.48
N PRO A 31 13.63 -3.48 0.27
CA PRO A 31 12.43 -4.29 0.19
C PRO A 31 11.93 -4.29 -1.27
N TRP A 32 11.61 -5.47 -1.80
CA TRP A 32 11.22 -5.63 -3.21
C TRP A 32 10.00 -4.82 -3.64
N VAL A 33 9.16 -4.39 -2.68
CA VAL A 33 8.04 -3.47 -2.95
C VAL A 33 8.52 -2.06 -3.34
N VAL A 34 9.64 -1.60 -2.80
CA VAL A 34 10.13 -0.22 -3.03
C VAL A 34 11.02 -0.17 -4.27
N ILE A 35 12.06 -1.01 -4.34
CA ILE A 35 12.90 -1.11 -5.52
C ILE A 35 13.07 -2.59 -5.83
N PRO A 36 12.64 -3.06 -7.02
CA PRO A 36 12.75 -4.46 -7.38
C PRO A 36 14.20 -4.81 -7.71
N ASP A 37 14.83 -4.06 -8.60
CA ASP A 37 16.23 -4.25 -8.96
C ASP A 37 16.96 -2.92 -8.97
N PHE A 38 18.04 -2.85 -8.20
CA PHE A 38 18.88 -1.66 -8.16
C PHE A 38 19.79 -1.62 -9.39
N PRO A 39 19.84 -0.50 -10.15
CA PRO A 39 20.61 -0.45 -11.38
C PRO A 39 22.11 -0.66 -11.14
N GLY A 40 22.71 -1.65 -11.81
CA GLY A 40 24.14 -1.99 -11.62
C GLY A 40 25.12 -0.88 -12.03
N TRP A 41 24.68 0.10 -12.82
CA TRP A 41 25.49 1.25 -13.24
C TRP A 41 25.50 2.39 -12.20
N LEU A 42 24.59 2.38 -11.21
CA LEU A 42 24.52 3.42 -10.19
C LEU A 42 25.47 3.05 -9.04
N PRO A 43 26.51 3.84 -8.74
CA PRO A 43 27.43 3.52 -7.65
C PRO A 43 26.77 3.75 -6.28
N PHE A 44 27.46 3.30 -5.23
CA PHE A 44 27.07 3.54 -3.82
C PHE A 44 25.68 3.01 -3.45
N ARG A 45 25.34 1.80 -3.88
CA ARG A 45 24.06 1.13 -3.54
C ARG A 45 23.65 1.30 -2.07
N LEU A 46 24.59 1.14 -1.13
CA LEU A 46 24.32 1.27 0.30
C LEU A 46 23.89 2.69 0.71
N LEU A 47 24.44 3.74 0.08
CA LEU A 47 23.98 5.12 0.29
C LEU A 47 22.51 5.27 -0.08
N TRP A 48 22.10 4.72 -1.23
CA TRP A 48 20.72 4.81 -1.69
C TRP A 48 19.74 4.04 -0.81
N ILE A 49 20.16 2.90 -0.25
CA ILE A 49 19.37 2.14 0.73
C ILE A 49 19.05 3.03 1.93
N PHE A 50 20.05 3.71 2.49
CA PHE A 50 19.85 4.60 3.63
C PHE A 50 19.06 5.87 3.28
N VAL A 51 19.31 6.48 2.13
CA VAL A 51 18.60 7.69 1.69
C VAL A 51 17.11 7.41 1.51
N ILE A 52 16.76 6.33 0.80
CA ILE A 52 15.36 5.97 0.56
C ILE A 52 14.68 5.52 1.85
N GLY A 53 15.36 4.68 2.65
CA GLY A 53 14.87 4.27 3.96
C GLY A 53 14.58 5.47 4.88
N LEU A 54 15.51 6.42 4.96
CA LEU A 54 15.35 7.63 5.74
C LEU A 54 14.21 8.51 5.21
N ALA A 55 14.11 8.68 3.89
CA ALA A 55 13.05 9.48 3.28
C ALA A 55 11.66 8.93 3.60
N LEU A 56 11.45 7.62 3.50
CA LEU A 56 10.18 6.98 3.85
C LEU A 56 9.89 7.05 5.35
N MET A 57 10.90 6.88 6.21
CA MET A 57 10.75 7.02 7.65
C MET A 57 10.36 8.45 8.05
N VAL A 58 11.05 9.46 7.52
CA VAL A 58 10.75 10.88 7.75
C VAL A 58 9.37 11.22 7.20
N ALA A 59 8.99 10.71 6.02
CA ALA A 59 7.66 10.91 5.47
C ALA A 59 6.58 10.35 6.40
N GLY A 60 6.75 9.11 6.90
CA GLY A 60 5.86 8.52 7.90
C GLY A 60 5.72 9.38 9.16
N VAL A 61 6.84 9.81 9.74
CA VAL A 61 6.84 10.69 10.94
C VAL A 61 6.13 12.02 10.67
N CYS A 62 6.42 12.68 9.55
CA CYS A 62 5.79 13.94 9.20
C CYS A 62 4.28 13.81 8.98
N ILE A 63 3.82 12.72 8.36
CA ILE A 63 2.38 12.45 8.18
C ILE A 63 1.72 12.14 9.52
N LEU A 64 2.38 11.34 10.37
CA LEU A 64 1.87 10.92 11.68
C LEU A 64 1.61 12.11 12.61
N PHE A 65 2.57 13.04 12.70
CA PHE A 65 2.51 14.21 13.58
C PHE A 65 2.02 15.48 12.88
N ASN A 66 1.57 15.36 11.63
CA ASN A 66 1.17 16.49 10.77
C ASN A 66 2.23 17.61 10.66
N LEU A 67 3.51 17.25 10.55
CA LEU A 67 4.61 18.20 10.32
C LEU A 67 4.69 18.52 8.82
N LYS A 68 3.94 19.53 8.38
CA LYS A 68 3.66 19.78 6.95
C LYS A 68 3.10 18.52 6.27
N GLY A 69 2.26 17.77 6.99
CA GLY A 69 1.86 16.42 6.63
C GLY A 69 1.23 16.34 5.24
N ARG A 70 0.39 17.33 4.87
CA ARG A 70 -0.22 17.42 3.53
C ARG A 70 0.82 17.53 2.42
N GLN A 71 1.82 18.40 2.57
CA GLN A 71 2.89 18.58 1.57
C GLN A 71 3.77 17.34 1.46
N VAL A 72 4.17 16.80 2.60
CA VAL A 72 5.02 15.62 2.65
C VAL A 72 4.31 14.42 2.03
N ALA A 73 3.03 14.20 2.34
CA ALA A 73 2.23 13.14 1.75
C ALA A 73 2.08 13.32 0.23
N ALA A 74 1.75 14.53 -0.25
CA ALA A 74 1.59 14.78 -1.67
C ALA A 74 2.87 14.48 -2.48
N TRP A 75 4.02 14.95 -2.00
CA TRP A 75 5.32 14.72 -2.65
C TRP A 75 5.84 13.29 -2.49
N THR A 76 5.51 12.62 -1.38
CA THR A 76 5.82 11.19 -1.21
C THR A 76 5.11 10.35 -2.25
N GLY A 77 3.83 10.66 -2.54
CA GLY A 77 3.10 9.99 -3.62
C GLY A 77 3.74 10.22 -5.00
N VAL A 78 4.27 11.42 -5.27
CA VAL A 78 5.02 11.70 -6.51
C VAL A 78 6.31 10.87 -6.58
N GLY A 79 7.06 10.78 -5.47
CA GLY A 79 8.29 10.00 -5.39
C GLY A 79 8.06 8.51 -5.64
N LEU A 80 7.07 7.92 -4.96
CA LEU A 80 6.71 6.50 -5.13
C LEU A 80 6.18 6.21 -6.54
N LEU A 81 5.34 7.08 -7.13
CA LEU A 81 4.93 6.90 -8.53
C LEU A 81 6.08 7.02 -9.51
N THR A 82 7.06 7.87 -9.20
CA THR A 82 8.27 7.95 -10.01
C THR A 82 9.01 6.62 -9.98
N LEU A 83 9.19 6.00 -8.80
CA LEU A 83 9.79 4.66 -8.68
C LEU A 83 9.00 3.59 -9.42
N VAL A 84 7.67 3.63 -9.37
CA VAL A 84 6.81 2.73 -10.16
C VAL A 84 7.14 2.84 -11.65
N VAL A 85 7.22 4.08 -12.18
CA VAL A 85 7.43 4.32 -13.63
C VAL A 85 8.86 4.06 -14.07
N VAL A 86 9.87 4.40 -13.27
CA VAL A 86 11.29 4.33 -13.68
C VAL A 86 11.98 3.04 -13.25
N ALA A 87 11.52 2.38 -12.20
CA ALA A 87 12.10 1.15 -11.68
C ALA A 87 11.18 -0.05 -11.94
N HIS A 88 9.95 -0.07 -11.41
CA HIS A 88 9.10 -1.26 -11.47
C HIS A 88 8.61 -1.61 -12.86
N VAL A 89 8.00 -0.66 -13.58
CA VAL A 89 7.45 -0.92 -14.91
C VAL A 89 8.55 -1.40 -15.87
N PRO A 90 9.73 -0.74 -15.97
CA PRO A 90 10.80 -1.22 -16.84
C PRO A 90 11.38 -2.56 -16.39
N ASN A 91 11.47 -2.82 -15.09
CA ASN A 91 11.92 -4.12 -14.59
C ASN A 91 10.98 -5.24 -15.03
N GLN A 92 9.68 -5.02 -14.85
CA GLN A 92 8.66 -6.01 -15.15
C GLN A 92 8.53 -6.26 -16.66
N LEU A 93 8.64 -5.22 -17.49
CA LEU A 93 8.58 -5.36 -18.95
C LEU A 93 9.80 -6.08 -19.55
N ARG A 94 10.96 -6.02 -18.89
CA ARG A 94 12.16 -6.78 -19.30
C ARG A 94 12.15 -8.22 -18.78
N GLY A 95 11.33 -8.51 -17.78
CA GLY A 95 11.24 -9.82 -17.16
C GLY A 95 10.55 -10.86 -18.05
N GLN A 96 10.99 -12.12 -17.94
CA GLN A 96 10.41 -13.27 -18.65
C GLN A 96 8.92 -13.52 -18.34
N TYR A 97 8.40 -12.94 -17.25
CA TYR A 97 7.03 -13.10 -16.78
C TYR A 97 6.18 -11.83 -16.95
N ALA A 98 6.54 -10.93 -17.89
CA ALA A 98 5.79 -9.69 -18.15
C ALA A 98 4.29 -9.92 -18.42
N ALA A 99 3.92 -11.05 -19.03
CA ALA A 99 2.53 -11.40 -19.33
C ALA A 99 1.78 -12.09 -18.16
N VAL A 100 2.47 -12.41 -17.06
CA VAL A 100 1.88 -13.10 -15.90
C VAL A 100 1.41 -12.08 -14.88
N LEU A 101 0.11 -12.07 -14.56
CA LEU A 101 -0.50 -11.08 -13.67
C LEU A 101 0.20 -11.01 -12.30
N GLY A 102 0.48 -12.16 -11.68
CA GLY A 102 1.13 -12.22 -10.38
C GLY A 102 2.53 -11.57 -10.33
N ALA A 103 3.21 -11.43 -11.46
CA ALA A 103 4.52 -10.76 -11.49
C ALA A 103 4.42 -9.22 -11.31
N TRP A 104 3.24 -8.63 -11.56
CA TRP A 104 2.98 -7.20 -11.36
C TRP A 104 2.62 -6.82 -9.92
N THR A 105 2.59 -7.79 -9.00
CA THR A 105 2.16 -7.61 -7.60
C THR A 105 2.87 -6.44 -6.91
N ASN A 106 4.20 -6.39 -6.95
CA ASN A 106 4.96 -5.33 -6.27
C ASN A 106 4.77 -3.95 -6.92
N THR A 107 4.65 -3.91 -8.25
CA THR A 107 4.33 -2.68 -8.99
C THR A 107 2.99 -2.09 -8.55
N LEU A 108 1.97 -2.95 -8.41
CA LEU A 108 0.64 -2.54 -7.98
C LEU A 108 0.59 -2.14 -6.49
N LYS A 109 1.36 -2.81 -5.63
CA LYS A 109 1.53 -2.42 -4.22
C LYS A 109 2.15 -1.05 -4.09
N GLU A 110 3.26 -0.77 -4.78
CA GLU A 110 3.90 0.53 -4.69
C GLU A 110 3.04 1.65 -5.29
N MET A 111 2.37 1.39 -6.42
CA MET A 111 1.38 2.33 -6.98
C MET A 111 0.26 2.64 -5.98
N SER A 112 -0.17 1.63 -5.21
CA SER A 112 -1.18 1.81 -4.16
C SER A 112 -0.64 2.58 -2.97
N LEU A 113 0.58 2.32 -2.52
CA LEU A 113 1.22 3.12 -1.47
C LEU A 113 1.36 4.59 -1.88
N ALA A 114 1.69 4.84 -3.15
CA ALA A 114 1.73 6.19 -3.70
C ALA A 114 0.33 6.85 -3.71
N GLY A 115 -0.69 6.10 -4.13
CA GLY A 115 -2.09 6.53 -4.01
C GLY A 115 -2.52 6.79 -2.56
N GLY A 116 -2.01 5.99 -1.61
CA GLY A 116 -2.23 6.16 -0.18
C GLY A 116 -1.65 7.46 0.37
N ALA A 117 -0.49 7.88 -0.14
CA ALA A 117 0.10 9.17 0.21
C ALA A 117 -0.80 10.32 -0.26
N TRP A 118 -1.38 10.21 -1.45
CA TRP A 118 -2.34 11.21 -1.96
C TRP A 118 -3.67 11.20 -1.20
N ILE A 119 -4.16 10.03 -0.78
CA ILE A 119 -5.33 9.92 0.12
C ILE A 119 -5.02 10.57 1.47
N ALA A 120 -3.82 10.36 2.03
CA ALA A 120 -3.39 11.02 3.26
C ALA A 120 -3.33 12.55 3.10
N ALA A 121 -2.80 13.05 1.98
CA ALA A 121 -2.78 14.48 1.67
C ALA A 121 -4.19 15.11 1.58
N LEU A 122 -5.14 14.40 0.96
CA LEU A 122 -6.55 14.81 0.93
C LEU A 122 -7.18 14.83 2.32
N SER A 123 -6.84 13.87 3.19
CA SER A 123 -7.37 13.82 4.56
C SER A 123 -6.85 14.97 5.45
N LEU A 124 -5.81 15.68 5.02
CA LEU A 124 -5.16 16.81 5.71
C LEU A 124 -5.49 18.17 5.06
N ALA A 125 -6.54 18.25 4.23
CA ALA A 125 -6.86 19.44 3.42
C ALA A 125 -7.22 20.72 4.19
N ASP A 126 -7.35 20.68 5.51
CA ASP A 126 -7.62 21.86 6.35
C ASP A 126 -6.34 22.70 6.63
N ASP A 127 -5.17 22.29 6.13
CA ASP A 127 -3.89 22.96 6.38
C ASP A 127 -3.59 24.04 5.31
N ASP A 128 -3.15 25.25 5.70
CA ASP A 128 -2.84 26.45 4.86
C ASP A 128 -1.76 26.21 3.77
N SER A 129 -1.29 24.97 3.65
CA SER A 129 -0.30 24.52 2.69
C SER A 129 -0.80 24.59 1.25
N ARG A 130 -0.11 25.37 0.42
CA ARG A 130 -0.36 25.44 -1.03
C ARG A 130 0.46 24.36 -1.75
N LEU A 131 -0.20 23.49 -2.50
CA LEU A 131 0.44 22.59 -3.46
C LEU A 131 0.35 23.18 -4.88
N PRO A 132 1.25 22.80 -5.81
CA PRO A 132 1.10 23.13 -7.22
C PRO A 132 -0.25 22.64 -7.77
N ALA A 133 -0.90 23.42 -8.63
CA ALA A 133 -2.24 23.13 -9.14
C ALA A 133 -2.37 21.77 -9.84
N TRP A 134 -1.31 21.32 -10.53
CA TRP A 134 -1.31 20.00 -11.17
C TRP A 134 -1.37 18.88 -10.14
N LEU A 135 -0.64 19.01 -9.02
CA LEU A 135 -0.58 18.01 -7.97
C LEU A 135 -1.89 17.94 -7.19
N GLU A 136 -2.50 19.09 -6.88
CA GLU A 136 -3.84 19.17 -6.28
C GLU A 136 -4.87 18.39 -7.09
N ARG A 137 -4.87 18.59 -8.42
CA ARG A 137 -5.78 17.90 -9.35
C ARG A 137 -5.51 16.40 -9.44
N SER A 138 -4.28 15.97 -9.18
CA SER A 138 -3.88 14.56 -9.21
C SER A 138 -4.26 13.80 -7.94
N LEU A 139 -4.37 14.46 -6.77
CA LEU A 139 -4.60 13.76 -5.50
C LEU A 139 -5.80 12.77 -5.52
N PRO A 140 -6.97 13.10 -6.13
CA PRO A 140 -8.09 12.18 -6.21
C PRO A 140 -7.79 10.87 -6.96
N ALA A 141 -6.73 10.82 -7.79
CA ALA A 141 -6.31 9.61 -8.48
C ALA A 141 -5.89 8.48 -7.51
N GLY A 142 -5.49 8.82 -6.28
CA GLY A 142 -5.04 7.84 -5.30
C GLY A 142 -6.08 6.76 -4.97
N ARG A 143 -7.37 7.11 -4.99
CA ARG A 143 -8.46 6.14 -4.79
C ARG A 143 -8.54 5.10 -5.91
N TYR A 144 -8.24 5.51 -7.14
CA TYR A 144 -8.28 4.63 -8.30
C TYR A 144 -7.06 3.71 -8.31
N MET A 145 -5.88 4.22 -7.95
CA MET A 145 -4.68 3.40 -7.77
C MET A 145 -4.93 2.27 -6.77
N PHE A 146 -5.47 2.61 -5.60
CA PHE A 146 -5.81 1.64 -4.56
C PHE A 146 -6.90 0.66 -5.01
N GLY A 147 -8.02 1.16 -5.54
CA GLY A 147 -9.11 0.31 -6.01
C GLY A 147 -8.69 -0.64 -7.13
N THR A 148 -7.78 -0.21 -8.02
CA THR A 148 -7.29 -1.04 -9.13
C THR A 148 -6.46 -2.20 -8.59
N MET A 149 -5.54 -1.94 -7.64
CA MET A 149 -4.78 -3.00 -7.00
C MET A 149 -5.70 -3.99 -6.29
N LEU A 150 -6.73 -3.52 -5.56
CA LEU A 150 -7.68 -4.40 -4.87
C LEU A 150 -8.41 -5.30 -5.85
N ALA A 151 -8.90 -4.74 -6.97
CA ALA A 151 -9.59 -5.54 -7.99
C ALA A 151 -8.66 -6.58 -8.61
N ILE A 152 -7.43 -6.21 -8.96
CA ILE A 152 -6.44 -7.13 -9.53
C ILE A 152 -6.06 -8.24 -8.55
N PHE A 153 -5.79 -7.90 -7.29
CA PHE A 153 -5.48 -8.91 -6.26
C PHE A 153 -6.67 -9.81 -6.00
N GLY A 154 -7.89 -9.28 -6.09
CA GLY A 154 -9.09 -10.08 -6.07
C GLY A 154 -9.11 -11.12 -7.19
N PHE A 155 -8.72 -10.77 -8.42
CA PHE A 155 -8.53 -11.74 -9.51
C PHE A 155 -7.40 -12.75 -9.23
N ASP A 156 -6.28 -12.33 -8.63
CA ASP A 156 -5.19 -13.23 -8.27
C ASP A 156 -5.65 -14.35 -7.31
N HIS A 157 -6.67 -14.12 -6.47
CA HIS A 157 -7.25 -15.17 -5.62
C HIS A 157 -7.95 -16.27 -6.44
N PHE A 158 -8.45 -15.97 -7.64
CA PHE A 158 -9.05 -16.95 -8.53
C PHE A 158 -8.02 -17.60 -9.46
N LEU A 159 -6.95 -16.89 -9.82
CA LEU A 159 -5.89 -17.41 -10.68
C LEU A 159 -4.89 -18.30 -9.93
N TYR A 160 -4.61 -17.98 -8.65
CA TYR A 160 -3.64 -18.69 -7.82
C TYR A 160 -4.24 -19.21 -6.50
N PRO A 161 -5.40 -19.89 -6.51
CA PRO A 161 -6.16 -20.15 -5.30
C PRO A 161 -5.44 -21.09 -4.33
N GLN A 162 -4.64 -22.05 -4.81
CA GLN A 162 -3.87 -22.95 -3.94
C GLN A 162 -2.77 -22.21 -3.19
N PHE A 163 -2.08 -21.29 -3.86
CA PHE A 163 -1.07 -20.46 -3.22
C PHE A 163 -1.72 -19.58 -2.16
N VAL A 164 -2.81 -18.88 -2.49
CA VAL A 164 -3.49 -18.00 -1.52
C VAL A 164 -4.07 -18.78 -0.35
N ALA A 165 -4.68 -19.95 -0.59
CA ALA A 165 -5.20 -20.82 0.47
C ALA A 165 -4.09 -21.29 1.42
N SER A 166 -2.87 -21.48 0.93
CA SER A 166 -1.71 -21.85 1.76
C SER A 166 -1.28 -20.76 2.74
N LEU A 167 -1.68 -19.50 2.49
CA LEU A 167 -1.36 -18.37 3.36
C LEU A 167 -2.31 -18.27 4.56
N ILE A 168 -3.46 -18.96 4.52
CA ILE A 168 -4.50 -18.91 5.55
C ILE A 168 -4.17 -19.92 6.66
N PRO A 169 -4.20 -19.54 7.95
CA PRO A 169 -3.74 -20.38 9.04
C PRO A 169 -4.69 -21.57 9.18
N SER A 170 -4.13 -22.73 9.51
CA SER A 170 -4.88 -23.99 9.55
C SER A 170 -6.06 -23.97 10.52
N TRP A 171 -5.99 -23.19 11.61
CA TRP A 171 -7.03 -23.09 12.63
C TRP A 171 -8.32 -22.39 12.14
N ILE A 172 -8.28 -21.63 11.05
CA ILE A 172 -9.49 -21.01 10.46
C ILE A 172 -10.37 -22.06 9.79
N GLY A 173 -9.76 -23.10 9.20
CA GLY A 173 -10.44 -24.08 8.36
C GLY A 173 -11.00 -23.49 7.05
N ALA A 174 -11.50 -24.36 6.16
CA ALA A 174 -12.14 -23.98 4.90
C ALA A 174 -11.35 -22.95 4.05
N GLN A 175 -10.03 -23.10 3.95
CA GLN A 175 -9.13 -22.12 3.34
C GLN A 175 -9.52 -21.75 1.90
N MET A 176 -10.00 -22.71 1.12
CA MET A 176 -10.47 -22.46 -0.24
C MET A 176 -11.71 -21.56 -0.28
N PHE A 177 -12.65 -21.74 0.66
CA PHE A 177 -13.81 -20.85 0.76
C PHE A 177 -13.36 -19.41 1.04
N TRP A 178 -12.49 -19.22 2.05
CA TRP A 178 -11.98 -17.90 2.41
C TRP A 178 -11.16 -17.26 1.30
N THR A 179 -10.42 -18.06 0.52
CA THR A 179 -9.69 -17.58 -0.66
C THR A 179 -10.64 -16.97 -1.70
N TYR A 180 -11.70 -17.68 -2.09
CA TYR A 180 -12.65 -17.15 -3.07
C TYR A 180 -13.54 -16.03 -2.52
N PHE A 181 -13.90 -16.12 -1.23
CA PHE A 181 -14.65 -15.06 -0.56
C PHE A 181 -13.84 -13.76 -0.49
N ALA A 182 -12.59 -13.82 -0.03
CA ALA A 182 -11.68 -12.68 0.02
C ALA A 182 -11.44 -12.11 -1.39
N GLY A 183 -11.22 -12.98 -2.39
CA GLY A 183 -11.10 -12.56 -3.79
C GLY A 183 -12.32 -11.76 -4.28
N SER A 184 -13.52 -12.28 -4.03
CA SER A 184 -14.77 -11.61 -4.38
C SER A 184 -14.93 -10.27 -3.66
N ALA A 185 -14.62 -10.24 -2.36
CA ALA A 185 -14.70 -9.03 -1.54
C ALA A 185 -13.68 -7.96 -1.96
N LEU A 186 -12.47 -8.36 -2.36
CA LEU A 186 -11.45 -7.45 -2.90
C LEU A 186 -11.88 -6.84 -4.24
N ILE A 187 -12.48 -7.63 -5.14
CA ILE A 187 -13.04 -7.11 -6.41
C ILE A 187 -14.17 -6.10 -6.12
N ALA A 188 -15.14 -6.51 -5.31
CA ALA A 188 -16.28 -5.65 -4.96
C ALA A 188 -15.83 -4.38 -4.22
N GLY A 189 -14.86 -4.49 -3.31
CA GLY A 189 -14.28 -3.37 -2.58
C GLY A 189 -13.52 -2.42 -3.50
N GLY A 190 -12.65 -2.94 -4.36
CA GLY A 190 -11.86 -2.15 -5.31
C GLY A 190 -12.72 -1.37 -6.31
N LEU A 191 -13.68 -2.05 -6.95
CA LEU A 191 -14.65 -1.39 -7.84
C LEU A 191 -15.57 -0.44 -7.07
N GLY A 192 -16.00 -0.84 -5.88
CA GLY A 192 -16.87 -0.03 -5.02
C GLY A 192 -16.23 1.30 -4.63
N ILE A 193 -14.96 1.30 -4.24
CA ILE A 193 -14.18 2.51 -3.91
C ILE A 193 -14.14 3.50 -5.10
N MET A 194 -14.11 2.99 -6.33
CA MET A 194 -14.10 3.84 -7.53
C MET A 194 -15.47 4.44 -7.87
N VAL A 195 -16.55 3.88 -7.34
CA VAL A 195 -17.94 4.28 -7.62
C VAL A 195 -18.49 5.08 -6.43
N ARG A 196 -18.62 6.40 -6.60
CA ARG A 196 -19.01 7.35 -5.54
C ARG A 196 -20.20 6.90 -4.67
N ARG A 197 -21.25 6.34 -5.29
CA ARG A 197 -22.47 5.92 -4.59
C ARG A 197 -22.23 4.83 -3.53
N VAL A 198 -21.23 3.98 -3.72
CA VAL A 198 -20.93 2.83 -2.84
C VAL A 198 -19.51 2.90 -2.26
N ALA A 199 -18.73 3.94 -2.59
CA ALA A 199 -17.35 4.11 -2.16
C ALA A 199 -17.19 4.06 -0.65
N LYS A 200 -18.14 4.65 0.09
CA LYS A 200 -18.12 4.69 1.55
C LYS A 200 -18.26 3.30 2.21
N PRO A 201 -19.34 2.53 1.99
CA PRO A 201 -19.42 1.18 2.56
C PRO A 201 -18.32 0.25 2.02
N ALA A 202 -17.93 0.38 0.75
CA ALA A 202 -16.82 -0.38 0.18
C ALA A 202 -15.49 -0.11 0.90
N SER A 203 -15.17 1.17 1.15
CA SER A 203 -13.98 1.60 1.89
C SER A 203 -13.98 1.08 3.33
N LEU A 204 -15.10 1.18 4.04
CA LEU A 204 -15.19 0.72 5.43
C LEU A 204 -14.95 -0.79 5.53
N LEU A 205 -15.68 -1.59 4.74
CA LEU A 205 -15.60 -3.04 4.78
C LEU A 205 -14.24 -3.55 4.30
N THR A 206 -13.66 -2.93 3.26
CA THR A 206 -12.31 -3.25 2.79
C THR A 206 -11.27 -2.99 3.88
N GLY A 207 -11.36 -1.83 4.55
CA GLY A 207 -10.45 -1.49 5.64
C GLY A 207 -10.53 -2.46 6.81
N VAL A 208 -11.75 -2.84 7.22
CA VAL A 208 -11.96 -3.86 8.28
C VAL A 208 -11.36 -5.21 7.86
N MET A 209 -11.65 -5.67 6.65
CA MET A 209 -11.17 -6.96 6.15
C MET A 209 -9.63 -7.03 6.15
N ILE A 210 -8.97 -6.05 5.53
CA ILE A 210 -7.50 -6.02 5.44
C ILE A 210 -6.88 -5.83 6.83
N PHE A 211 -7.47 -5.01 7.70
CA PHE A 211 -6.97 -4.82 9.06
C PHE A 211 -7.01 -6.12 9.86
N LEU A 212 -8.07 -6.93 9.74
CA LEU A 212 -8.16 -8.23 10.40
C LEU A 212 -7.04 -9.19 9.92
N TRP A 213 -6.64 -9.12 8.66
CA TRP A 213 -5.55 -9.94 8.12
C TRP A 213 -4.19 -9.61 8.75
N VAL A 214 -3.98 -8.39 9.25
CA VAL A 214 -2.72 -8.00 9.91
C VAL A 214 -2.38 -8.93 11.09
N PRO A 215 -3.21 -9.04 12.15
CA PRO A 215 -2.93 -9.94 13.27
C PRO A 215 -3.21 -11.41 12.96
N MET A 216 -4.14 -11.74 12.06
CA MET A 216 -4.52 -13.14 11.80
C MET A 216 -3.57 -13.86 10.84
N LEU A 217 -3.04 -13.15 9.83
CA LEU A 217 -2.25 -13.72 8.73
C LEU A 217 -0.83 -13.18 8.70
N HIS A 218 -0.68 -11.86 8.58
CA HIS A 218 0.60 -11.26 8.23
C HIS A 218 1.59 -11.29 9.39
N ILE A 219 1.19 -10.91 10.61
CA ILE A 219 2.07 -10.94 11.79
C ILE A 219 2.55 -12.38 12.09
N PRO A 220 1.68 -13.40 12.17
CA PRO A 220 2.12 -14.78 12.39
C PRO A 220 3.12 -15.25 11.33
N ARG A 221 2.87 -14.96 10.05
CA ARG A 221 3.79 -15.33 8.95
C ARG A 221 5.14 -14.60 9.06
N ALA A 222 5.13 -13.32 9.41
CA ALA A 222 6.35 -12.54 9.58
C ALA A 222 7.19 -12.98 10.79
N ILE A 223 6.57 -13.51 11.83
CA ILE A 223 7.28 -14.13 12.97
C ILE A 223 7.92 -15.46 12.54
N VAL A 224 7.23 -16.26 11.73
CA VAL A 224 7.73 -17.57 11.26
C VAL A 224 8.83 -17.41 10.21
N ASP A 225 8.69 -16.45 9.29
CA ASP A 225 9.66 -16.20 8.22
C ASP A 225 10.09 -14.71 8.15
N PRO A 226 10.89 -14.26 9.14
CA PRO A 226 11.23 -12.84 9.28
C PRO A 226 12.27 -12.32 8.26
N TYR A 227 12.99 -13.19 7.55
CA TYR A 227 14.16 -12.78 6.75
C TYR A 227 14.06 -13.08 5.26
N THR A 228 13.27 -14.07 4.84
CA THR A 228 13.21 -14.47 3.43
C THR A 228 12.75 -13.32 2.54
N ASN A 229 13.35 -13.23 1.35
CA ASN A 229 13.08 -12.17 0.38
C ASN A 229 13.18 -10.76 0.99
N VAL A 230 14.22 -10.51 1.79
CA VAL A 230 14.44 -9.19 2.43
C VAL A 230 13.28 -8.82 3.37
N GLY A 231 12.81 -9.80 4.14
CA GLY A 231 11.72 -9.61 5.09
C GLY A 231 10.36 -9.37 4.44
N ASN A 232 10.05 -10.05 3.32
CA ASN A 232 8.83 -9.83 2.56
C ASN A 232 7.53 -10.01 3.38
N GLU A 233 7.55 -10.90 4.38
CA GLU A 233 6.42 -11.07 5.29
C GLU A 233 6.22 -9.84 6.20
N TRP A 234 7.30 -9.25 6.69
CA TRP A 234 7.24 -7.97 7.40
C TRP A 234 6.78 -6.83 6.50
N ALA A 235 7.25 -6.77 5.24
CA ALA A 235 6.72 -5.80 4.26
C ALA A 235 5.20 -5.95 4.12
N SER A 236 4.70 -7.18 4.02
CA SER A 236 3.28 -7.48 3.91
C SER A 236 2.47 -7.04 5.14
N VAL A 237 3.02 -7.13 6.35
CA VAL A 237 2.41 -6.58 7.58
C VAL A 237 2.20 -5.06 7.43
N TRP A 238 3.25 -4.35 7.07
CA TRP A 238 3.24 -2.88 6.99
C TRP A 238 2.40 -2.37 5.83
N GLU A 239 2.41 -3.06 4.69
CA GLU A 239 1.55 -2.82 3.54
C GLU A 239 0.06 -3.00 3.91
N ALA A 240 -0.31 -4.12 4.53
CA ALA A 240 -1.68 -4.38 4.95
C ALA A 240 -2.16 -3.34 5.98
N LEU A 241 -1.30 -2.94 6.91
CA LEU A 241 -1.57 -1.85 7.84
C LEU A 241 -1.84 -0.54 7.09
N ALA A 242 -0.98 -0.19 6.12
CA ALA A 242 -1.17 1.02 5.33
C ALA A 242 -2.44 0.98 4.48
N PHE A 243 -2.72 -0.13 3.80
CA PHE A 243 -3.89 -0.32 2.94
C PHE A 243 -5.20 -0.25 3.72
N SER A 244 -5.25 -0.83 4.93
CA SER A 244 -6.42 -0.68 5.80
C SER A 244 -6.62 0.79 6.22
N GLY A 245 -5.54 1.50 6.51
CA GLY A 245 -5.58 2.93 6.82
C GLY A 245 -6.08 3.79 5.66
N MET A 246 -5.62 3.49 4.44
CA MET A 246 -6.09 4.15 3.21
C MET A 246 -7.60 4.02 3.02
N ALA A 247 -8.13 2.81 3.21
CA ALA A 247 -9.56 2.55 3.10
C ALA A 247 -10.36 3.35 4.17
N TRP A 248 -9.89 3.43 5.41
CA TRP A 248 -10.58 4.21 6.44
C TRP A 248 -10.52 5.72 6.21
N MET A 249 -9.43 6.26 5.64
CA MET A 249 -9.39 7.66 5.21
C MET A 249 -10.44 7.96 4.13
N LEU A 250 -10.54 7.09 3.11
CA LEU A 250 -11.53 7.22 2.04
C LEU A 250 -12.98 7.19 2.54
N THR A 251 -13.24 6.47 3.63
CA THR A 251 -14.58 6.41 4.26
C THR A 251 -15.07 7.80 4.72
N VAL A 252 -14.15 8.71 5.06
CA VAL A 252 -14.45 10.07 5.53
C VAL A 252 -14.39 11.10 4.40
N ILE A 253 -13.39 11.01 3.51
CA ILE A 253 -13.20 11.96 2.39
C ILE A 253 -14.43 11.97 1.46
N GLU A 254 -15.04 10.82 1.20
CA GLU A 254 -16.23 10.71 0.35
C GLU A 254 -17.50 11.35 0.98
N GLN A 255 -17.43 11.90 2.19
CA GLN A 255 -18.52 12.70 2.77
C GLN A 255 -18.42 14.19 2.40
N GLN A 256 -17.27 14.65 1.90
CA GLN A 256 -16.96 16.07 1.68
C GLN A 256 -17.07 16.48 0.21
N GLN A 257 -17.30 15.53 -0.71
CA GLN A 257 -17.45 15.73 -2.16
C GLN A 257 -18.87 15.41 -2.63
#